data_AF-A0A6A3AY13-F1
#
_entry.id   AF-A0A6A3AY13-F1
#
_cell.length_a   1.000
_cell.length_b   1.000
_cell.length_c   1.000
_cell.angle_alpha   90.00
_cell.angle_beta   90.00
_cell.angle_gamma   90.00
#
_symmetry.space_group_name_H-M   'P 1'
#
loop_
_entity.id
_entity.type
_entity.pdbx_description
1 polymer ?
#
loop_
_entity_poly.entity_id
_entity_poly.type
_entity_poly.pdbx_seq_one_letter_code
_entity_poly.pdbx_strand_id
1 'polypeptide(L)'
;MMTDLRYPLQDNTLPFRAVPMLLILLPFFAILVYYFFGGDVYDLHHAILGLLFSVLITGVITDAIKDAVGRPRPDFFWRCFPDGKGVFDPVTGEELP
;
A
#
# COMPACT_ATOMS: atom_id res chain seq x y z
N MET A 1 20.18 17.66 7.15
CA MET A 1 19.60 17.30 5.83
C MET A 1 18.33 16.45 5.92
N MET A 2 17.85 16.03 7.11
CA MET A 2 16.58 15.29 7.28
C MET A 2 15.35 16.14 7.65
N THR A 3 15.47 17.47 7.73
CA THR A 3 14.35 18.34 8.13
C THR A 3 13.17 18.31 7.14
N ASP A 4 13.42 17.93 5.87
CA ASP A 4 12.41 17.76 4.82
C ASP A 4 11.60 16.44 4.96
N LEU A 5 12.05 15.51 5.81
CA LEU A 5 11.39 14.21 6.04
C LEU A 5 10.41 14.24 7.21
N ARG A 6 10.26 15.39 7.89
CA ARG A 6 9.38 15.56 9.05
C ARG A 6 7.97 15.93 8.60
N TYR A 7 7.17 14.93 8.26
CA TYR A 7 5.73 15.11 8.05
C TYR A 7 4.97 14.91 9.37
N PRO A 8 3.88 15.67 9.62
CA PRO A 8 3.00 15.40 10.74
C PRO A 8 2.41 13.99 10.58
N LEU A 9 2.49 13.18 11.65
CA LEU A 9 1.90 11.85 11.65
C LEU A 9 0.38 12.00 11.64
N GLN A 10 -0.23 11.74 10.48
CA GLN A 10 -1.68 11.76 10.32
C GLN A 10 -2.24 10.37 10.63
N ASP A 11 -3.37 10.33 11.34
CA ASP A 11 -4.12 9.08 11.52
C ASP A 11 -4.64 8.55 10.19
N ASN A 12 -4.59 7.22 10.03
CA ASN A 12 -5.07 6.56 8.83
C ASN A 12 -6.61 6.55 8.80
N THR A 13 -7.23 7.27 7.85
CA THR A 13 -8.69 7.26 7.63
C THR A 13 -9.23 5.86 7.31
N LEU A 14 -8.42 5.02 6.66
CA LEU A 14 -8.75 3.62 6.38
C LEU A 14 -7.62 2.70 6.90
N PRO A 15 -7.95 1.64 7.65
CA PRO A 15 -6.94 0.72 8.13
C PRO A 15 -6.27 0.01 6.96
N PHE A 16 -4.93 -0.02 6.95
CA PHE A 16 -4.11 -0.54 5.85
C PHE A 16 -4.49 -1.97 5.41
N ARG A 17 -4.99 -2.80 6.34
CA ARG A 17 -5.45 -4.17 6.05
C ARG A 17 -6.82 -4.23 5.38
N ALA A 18 -7.69 -3.24 5.61
CA ALA A 18 -9.03 -3.22 5.03
C ALA A 18 -9.04 -2.79 3.57
N VAL A 19 -8.06 -1.98 3.15
CA VAL A 19 -7.95 -1.48 1.77
C VAL A 19 -7.91 -2.64 0.75
N PRO A 20 -6.98 -3.63 0.85
CA PRO A 20 -6.96 -4.74 -0.09
C PRO A 20 -8.20 -5.63 0.02
N MET A 21 -8.79 -5.80 1.22
CA MET A 21 -10.03 -6.57 1.37
C MET A 21 -11.19 -5.92 0.62
N LEU A 22 -11.38 -4.61 0.76
CA LEU A 22 -12.43 -3.88 0.04
C LEU A 22 -12.22 -3.91 -1.47
N LEU A 23 -10.98 -3.74 -1.93
CA LEU A 23 -10.64 -3.70 -3.35
C LEU A 23 -10.93 -5.03 -4.06
N ILE A 24 -10.81 -6.16 -3.37
CA ILE A 24 -11.04 -7.50 -3.93
C ILE A 24 -12.48 -7.96 -3.72
N LEU A 25 -13.04 -7.73 -2.53
CA LEU A 25 -14.37 -8.23 -2.16
C LEU A 25 -15.49 -7.55 -2.95
N LEU A 26 -15.38 -6.25 -3.21
CA LEU A 26 -16.38 -5.48 -3.97
C LEU A 26 -16.55 -6.00 -5.41
N PRO A 27 -15.50 -6.08 -6.25
CA PRO A 27 -15.64 -6.58 -7.61
C PRO A 27 -15.99 -8.07 -7.63
N PHE A 28 -15.50 -8.86 -6.68
CA PHE A 28 -15.89 -10.27 -6.55
C PHE A 28 -17.40 -10.42 -6.33
N PHE A 29 -17.98 -9.60 -5.44
CA PHE A 29 -19.42 -9.60 -5.19
C PHE A 29 -20.22 -9.17 -6.43
N ALA A 30 -19.75 -8.14 -7.15
CA ALA A 30 -20.39 -7.70 -8.39
C ALA A 30 -20.40 -8.81 -9.48
N ILE A 31 -19.29 -9.53 -9.65
CA ILE A 31 -19.19 -10.66 -10.57
C ILE A 31 -20.15 -11.78 -10.16
N LEU A 32 -20.24 -12.08 -8.86
CA LEU A 32 -21.13 -13.11 -8.34
C LEU A 32 -22.60 -12.74 -8.53
N VAL A 33 -22.98 -11.47 -8.30
CA VAL A 33 -24.33 -10.98 -8.58
C VAL A 33 -24.66 -11.14 -10.07
N TYR A 34 -23.75 -10.76 -10.97
CA TYR A 34 -23.94 -10.94 -12.42
C TYR A 34 -24.12 -12.42 -12.80
N TYR A 35 -23.33 -13.32 -12.20
CA TYR A 35 -23.48 -14.76 -12.40
C TYR A 35 -24.85 -15.28 -11.98
N PHE A 36 -25.40 -14.83 -10.84
CA PHE A 36 -26.73 -15.25 -10.40
C PHE A 36 -27.86 -14.79 -11.35
N PHE A 37 -27.67 -13.69 -12.09
CA PHE A 37 -28.65 -13.23 -13.07
C PHE A 37 -28.46 -13.85 -14.47
N GLY A 38 -27.23 -14.16 -14.87
CA GLY A 38 -26.92 -14.65 -16.23
C GLY A 38 -26.71 -16.16 -16.37
N GLY A 39 -26.33 -16.86 -15.30
CA GLY A 39 -26.16 -18.32 -15.27
C GLY A 39 -24.98 -18.88 -16.09
N ASP A 40 -24.16 -18.05 -16.72
CA ASP A 40 -23.06 -18.48 -17.60
C ASP A 40 -21.74 -18.68 -16.81
N VAL A 41 -21.19 -19.89 -16.86
CA VAL A 41 -19.94 -20.28 -16.18
C VAL A 41 -18.71 -19.79 -16.94
N TYR A 42 -18.79 -19.61 -18.26
CA TYR A 42 -17.69 -19.10 -19.06
C TYR A 42 -17.39 -17.64 -18.73
N ASP A 43 -18.42 -16.82 -18.56
CA ASP A 43 -18.28 -15.42 -18.13
C ASP A 43 -17.69 -15.34 -16.71
N LEU A 44 -18.10 -16.23 -15.79
CA LEU A 44 -17.54 -16.30 -14.44
C LEU A 44 -16.04 -16.61 -14.47
N HIS A 45 -15.62 -17.57 -15.29
CA HIS A 45 -14.21 -17.95 -15.38
C HIS A 45 -13.34 -16.80 -15.88
N HIS A 46 -13.74 -16.14 -16.98
CA HIS A 46 -13.00 -15.01 -17.53
C HIS A 46 -12.99 -13.81 -16.57
N ALA A 47 -14.10 -13.55 -15.87
CA ALA A 47 -14.19 -12.48 -14.88
C ALA A 47 -13.26 -12.73 -13.69
N ILE A 48 -13.18 -13.96 -13.18
CA ILE A 48 -12.27 -14.32 -12.07
C ILE A 48 -10.81 -14.23 -12.52
N LEU A 49 -10.47 -14.78 -13.69
CA LEU A 49 -9.11 -14.67 -14.23
C LEU A 49 -8.69 -13.20 -14.43
N GLY A 50 -9.60 -12.38 -14.96
CA GLY A 50 -9.39 -10.94 -15.13
C GLY A 50 -9.17 -10.22 -13.80
N LEU A 51 -9.96 -10.55 -12.77
CA LEU A 51 -9.80 -9.98 -11.42
C LEU A 51 -8.43 -10.33 -10.82
N LEU A 52 -8.04 -11.62 -10.87
CA LEU A 52 -6.75 -12.06 -10.34
C LEU A 52 -5.57 -11.42 -11.10
N PHE A 53 -5.67 -11.33 -12.42
CA PHE A 53 -4.63 -10.72 -13.25
C PHE A 53 -4.50 -9.21 -12.99
N SER A 54 -5.61 -8.50 -12.85
CA SER A 54 -5.62 -7.07 -12.51
C SER A 54 -4.93 -6.81 -11.18
N VAL A 55 -5.29 -7.57 -10.13
CA VAL A 55 -4.66 -7.43 -8.80
C VAL A 55 -3.17 -7.74 -8.85
N LEU A 56 -2.77 -8.80 -9.56
CA LEU A 56 -1.37 -9.19 -9.70
C LEU A 56 -0.55 -8.10 -10.41
N ILE A 57 -1.02 -7.60 -11.55
CA ILE A 57 -0.32 -6.55 -12.29
C ILE A 57 -0.21 -5.28 -11.46
N THR A 58 -1.30 -4.86 -10.80
CA THR A 58 -1.26 -3.66 -9.94
C THR A 58 -0.26 -3.85 -8.80
N GLY A 59 -0.22 -5.02 -8.16
CA GLY A 59 0.77 -5.32 -7.13
C GLY A 59 2.21 -5.21 -7.65
N VAL A 60 2.52 -5.94 -8.73
CA VAL A 60 3.87 -5.95 -9.32
C VAL A 60 4.30 -4.57 -9.77
N ILE A 61 3.46 -3.82 -10.49
CA ILE A 61 3.80 -2.49 -10.99
C ILE A 61 4.01 -1.53 -9.82
N THR A 62 3.11 -1.52 -8.83
CA THR A 62 3.22 -0.59 -7.71
C THR A 62 4.46 -0.87 -6.85
N ASP A 63 4.80 -2.14 -6.63
CA ASP A 63 5.98 -2.50 -5.86
C ASP A 63 7.27 -2.23 -6.64
N ALA A 64 7.31 -2.52 -7.94
CA ALA A 64 8.43 -2.15 -8.81
C ALA A 64 8.70 -0.64 -8.80
N ILE A 65 7.65 0.19 -8.81
CA ILE A 65 7.80 1.66 -8.73
C ILE A 65 8.28 2.08 -7.34
N LYS A 66 7.77 1.49 -6.26
CA LYS A 66 8.24 1.81 -4.90
C LYS A 66 9.73 1.51 -4.75
N ASP A 67 10.19 0.38 -5.27
CA ASP A 67 11.59 -0.02 -5.23
C ASP A 67 12.47 0.86 -6.14
N ALA A 68 11.96 1.25 -7.32
CA ALA A 68 12.68 2.12 -8.24
C ALA A 68 12.85 3.56 -7.72
N VAL A 69 11.85 4.10 -7.01
CA VAL A 69 11.91 5.46 -6.45
C VAL A 69 12.68 5.47 -5.12
N GLY A 70 12.52 4.44 -4.29
CA GLY A 70 13.25 4.30 -3.03
C GLY A 70 12.96 5.39 -1.97
N ARG A 71 11.81 6.09 -2.06
CA ARG A 71 11.49 7.18 -1.11
C ARG A 71 11.18 6.61 0.29
N PRO A 72 11.77 7.19 1.37
CA PRO A 72 11.45 6.80 2.74
C PRO A 72 9.95 6.96 3.05
N ARG A 73 9.41 6.07 3.89
CA ARG A 73 8.00 6.12 4.32
C ARG A 73 7.72 7.45 5.05
N PRO A 74 6.53 8.05 4.91
CA PRO A 74 6.18 9.30 5.61
C PRO A 74 6.22 9.19 7.15
N ASP A 75 6.04 7.99 7.70
CA ASP A 75 6.13 7.68 9.13
C ASP A 75 7.55 7.27 9.59
N PHE A 76 8.53 7.29 8.69
CA PHE A 76 9.90 6.83 8.97
C PHE A 76 10.53 7.58 10.14
N PHE A 77 10.45 8.92 10.14
CA PHE A 77 11.04 9.75 11.19
C PHE A 77 10.51 9.41 12.59
N TRP A 78 9.20 9.21 12.72
CA TRP A 78 8.56 8.92 14.02
C TRP A 78 8.82 7.49 14.51
N ARG A 79 9.16 6.57 13.62
CA ARG A 79 9.61 5.22 13.98
C ARG A 79 11.07 5.20 14.46
N CYS A 80 11.93 6.01 13.85
CA CYS A 80 13.35 6.10 14.21
C CYS A 80 13.58 7.01 15.43
N PHE A 81 12.81 8.10 15.58
CA PHE A 81 12.96 9.08 16.66
C PHE A 81 11.63 9.29 17.41
N PRO A 82 11.26 8.39 18.33
CA PRO A 82 10.04 8.54 19.12
C PRO A 82 10.03 9.81 19.98
N ASP A 83 11.20 10.31 20.37
CA ASP A 83 11.37 11.53 21.17
C ASP A 83 11.31 12.83 20.33
N GLY A 84 11.14 12.72 19.01
CA GLY A 84 11.03 13.85 18.08
C GLY A 84 12.31 14.70 17.94
N LYS A 85 13.44 14.21 18.45
CA LYS A 85 14.77 14.82 18.36
C LYS A 85 15.68 13.89 17.54
N GLY A 86 16.15 14.35 16.39
CA GLY A 86 17.23 13.67 15.67
C GLY A 86 18.52 13.87 16.44
N VAL A 87 19.05 12.81 17.05
CA VAL A 87 20.35 12.84 17.72
C VAL A 87 21.38 12.49 16.66
N PHE A 88 22.29 13.42 16.35
CA PHE A 88 23.35 13.22 15.37
C PHE A 88 24.71 13.13 16.07
N ASP A 89 25.57 12.22 15.60
CA ASP A 89 26.96 12.10 15.97
C ASP A 89 27.70 13.37 15.52
N PRO A 90 28.37 14.08 16.44
CA PRO A 90 29.01 15.35 16.14
C PRO A 90 30.27 15.22 15.26
N VAL A 91 30.79 14.01 15.03
CA VAL A 91 32.00 13.75 14.25
C VAL A 91 31.67 13.25 12.84
N THR A 92 30.68 12.36 12.71
CA THR A 92 30.30 11.77 11.41
C THR A 92 29.06 12.44 10.79
N GLY A 93 28.26 13.15 11.59
CA GLY A 93 26.98 13.70 11.16
C GLY A 93 25.89 12.64 10.96
N GLU A 94 26.13 11.39 11.33
CA GLU A 94 25.17 10.29 11.27
C GLU A 94 24.25 10.29 12.49
N GLU A 95 23.01 9.84 12.36
CA GLU A 95 22.10 9.78 13.52
C GLU A 95 22.51 8.65 14.48
N LEU A 96 22.65 8.95 15.78
CA LEU A 96 22.87 7.94 16.82
C LEU A 96 21.57 7.16 17.07
N PRO A 97 21.64 5.82 17.22
CA PRO A 97 20.47 4.98 17.54
C PRO A 97 19.89 5.27 18.93
#